data_AF-A0A635JQA5-F1
#
_entry.id   AF-A0A635JQA5-F1
#
_cell.length_a   1.000
_cell.length_b   1.000
_cell.length_c   1.000
_cell.angle_alpha   90.00
_cell.angle_beta   90.00
_cell.angle_gamma   90.00
#
_symmetry.space_group_name_H-M   'P 1'
#
loop_
_entity.id
_entity.type
_entity.pdbx_description
1 polymer ?
#
loop_
_entity_poly.entity_id
_entity_poly.type
_entity_poly.pdbx_seq_one_letter_code
_entity_poly.pdbx_strand_id
1 'polypeptide(L)' 'HRKAAIDLDKLLRSDNIWIQPLKTRISELDVYESACNEGAGVHDVSRASSLSTAKAQIELVAQEIGIL' A
#
# COMPACT_ATOMS: atom_id res chain seq x y z
N HIS A 1 -4.76 7.18 -14.16
CA HIS A 1 -4.23 6.77 -12.84
C HIS A 1 -2.73 7.04 -12.65
N ARG A 2 -1.81 6.44 -13.43
CA ARG A 2 -0.36 6.55 -13.18
C ARG A 2 0.23 7.98 -13.25
N LYS A 3 -0.18 8.81 -14.21
CA LYS A 3 0.29 10.20 -14.33
C LYS A 3 -0.08 11.06 -13.12
N ALA A 4 -1.34 11.02 -12.70
CA ALA A 4 -1.81 11.73 -11.51
C ALA A 4 -1.02 11.35 -10.25
N ALA A 5 -0.70 10.06 -10.08
CA ALA A 5 0.11 9.58 -8.96
C ALA A 5 1.60 9.99 -9.04
N ILE A 6 2.10 10.37 -10.21
CA ILE A 6 3.45 10.92 -10.38
C ILE A 6 3.43 12.42 -10.08
N ASP A 7 2.43 13.12 -10.60
CA ASP A 7 2.29 14.57 -10.39
C ASP A 7 2.03 14.88 -8.90
N LEU A 8 1.24 14.04 -8.21
CA LEU A 8 1.02 14.13 -6.76
C LEU A 8 2.31 13.85 -5.97
N ASP A 9 3.12 12.85 -6.34
CA ASP A 9 4.39 12.57 -5.67
C ASP A 9 5.35 13.78 -5.77
N LYS A 10 5.45 14.38 -6.96
CA LYS A 10 6.26 15.59 -7.17
C LYS A 10 5.76 16.78 -6.36
N LEU A 11 4.43 16.96 -6.31
CA LEU A 11 3.80 18.02 -5.54
C LEU A 11 4.09 17.85 -4.05
N LEU A 12 3.91 16.65 -3.51
CA LEU A 12 4.16 16.36 -2.10
C LEU A 12 5.64 16.54 -1.71
N ARG A 13 6.56 16.21 -2.61
CA ARG A 13 8.01 16.41 -2.41
C ARG A 13 8.48 17.86 -2.62
N SER A 14 7.62 18.76 -3.09
CA SER A 14 8.01 20.15 -3.35
C SER A 14 8.15 20.99 -2.08
N ASP A 15 7.54 20.55 -0.97
CA ASP A 15 7.62 21.19 0.34
C ASP A 15 7.92 20.14 1.42
N ASN A 16 9.02 20.33 2.14
CA ASN A 16 9.45 19.41 3.19
C ASN A 16 8.59 19.49 4.46
N ILE A 17 7.75 20.52 4.62
CA ILE A 17 6.80 20.62 5.73
C ILE A 17 5.66 19.60 5.56
N TRP A 18 5.37 19.19 4.34
CA TRP A 18 4.28 18.26 4.06
C TRP A 18 4.65 16.83 4.37
N ILE A 19 3.63 15.98 4.50
CA ILE A 19 3.84 14.53 4.62
C ILE A 19 4.53 14.02 3.36
N GLN A 20 5.73 13.49 3.54
CA GLN A 20 6.52 13.00 2.42
C GLN A 20 5.94 11.68 1.92
N PRO A 21 5.75 11.51 0.60
CA PRO A 21 5.17 10.31 0.06
C PRO A 21 6.16 9.14 0.19
N LEU A 22 5.64 7.99 0.58
CA LEU A 22 6.38 6.73 0.60
C LEU A 22 6.84 6.34 -0.81
N LYS A 23 7.98 5.66 -0.88
CA LYS A 23 8.53 5.04 -2.10
C LYS A 23 7.68 3.84 -2.49
N THR A 24 7.23 3.07 -1.50
CA THR A 24 6.38 1.91 -1.69
C THR A 24 4.94 2.33 -1.95
N ARG A 25 4.28 1.66 -2.90
CA ARG A 25 2.88 1.90 -3.25
C ARG A 25 2.08 0.63 -3.10
N ILE A 26 0.85 0.77 -2.60
CA ILE A 26 -0.13 -0.31 -2.54
C ILE A 26 -0.98 -0.26 -3.81
N SER A 27 -1.12 -1.40 -4.49
CA SER A 27 -2.01 -1.54 -5.64
C SER A 27 -3.45 -1.72 -5.19
N GLU A 28 -4.42 -1.43 -6.05
CA GLU A 28 -5.80 -1.81 -5.81
C GLU A 28 -5.95 -3.31 -6.09
N LEU A 29 -6.09 -4.12 -5.04
CA LEU A 29 -6.23 -5.58 -5.11
C LEU A 29 -7.52 -6.01 -4.39
N ASP A 30 -8.26 -6.93 -5.00
CA ASP A 30 -9.50 -7.53 -4.51
C ASP A 30 -9.38 -8.19 -3.13
N VAL A 31 -8.20 -8.71 -2.81
CA VAL A 31 -7.92 -9.33 -1.51
C VAL A 31 -8.01 -8.33 -0.35
N TYR A 32 -7.74 -7.04 -0.56
CA TYR A 32 -7.87 -6.02 0.49
C TYR A 32 -9.34 -5.83 0.89
N GLU A 33 -10.24 -5.79 -0.10
CA GLU A 33 -11.68 -5.68 0.13
C GLU A 33 -12.22 -6.95 0.79
N SER A 34 -11.81 -8.12 0.30
CA SER A 34 -12.24 -9.41 0.84
C SER A 34 -11.83 -9.57 2.31
N ALA A 35 -10.57 -9.26 2.65
CA ALA A 35 -10.08 -9.29 4.03
C ALA A 35 -10.86 -8.32 4.93
N CYS A 36 -11.11 -7.10 4.44
CA CYS A 36 -11.86 -6.08 5.17
C CYS A 36 -13.30 -6.52 5.48
N ASN A 37 -14.00 -7.10 4.49
CA ASN A 37 -15.37 -7.60 4.63
C ASN A 37 -15.48 -8.74 5.65
N GLU A 38 -14.43 -9.53 5.82
CA GLU A 38 -14.34 -10.61 6.81
C GLU A 38 -13.85 -10.14 8.19
N GLY A 39 -13.49 -8.86 8.33
CA GLY A 39 -12.88 -8.33 9.55
C GLY A 39 -11.51 -8.94 9.87
N ALA A 40 -10.80 -9.40 8.83
CA ALA A 40 -9.53 -10.10 8.94
C ALA A 40 -8.36 -9.28 8.37
N GLY A 41 -7.15 -9.59 8.80
CA GLY A 41 -5.94 -9.06 8.15
C GLY A 41 -5.66 -9.80 6.83
N VAL A 42 -5.03 -9.14 5.87
CA VAL A 42 -4.56 -9.80 4.62
C VAL A 42 -3.63 -10.97 4.93
N HIS A 43 -2.89 -10.91 6.04
CA HIS A 43 -2.04 -12.01 6.48
C HIS A 43 -2.83 -13.26 6.91
N ASP A 44 -4.08 -13.08 7.37
CA ASP A 44 -4.99 -14.15 7.83
C ASP A 44 -5.78 -14.78 6.68
N VAL A 45 -5.84 -14.13 5.50
CA VAL A 45 -6.51 -14.67 4.31
C VAL A 45 -5.72 -15.88 3.78
N SER A 46 -6.44 -16.98 3.56
CA SER A 46 -5.86 -18.27 3.15
C SER A 46 -5.63 -18.40 1.64
N ARG A 47 -6.51 -17.84 0.80
CA ARG A 47 -6.43 -17.94 -0.66
C ARG A 47 -7.03 -16.72 -1.36
N ALA A 48 -6.22 -16.05 -2.18
CA ALA A 48 -6.66 -15.12 -3.21
C ALA A 48 -5.60 -15.10 -4.33
N SER A 49 -6.00 -14.74 -5.55
CA SER A 49 -5.09 -14.69 -6.72
C SER A 49 -3.95 -13.68 -6.53
N SER A 50 -4.20 -12.62 -5.78
CA SER A 50 -3.31 -11.49 -5.52
C SER A 50 -2.65 -11.52 -4.12
N LEU A 51 -2.87 -12.60 -3.34
CA LEU A 51 -2.51 -12.68 -1.92
C LEU A 51 -1.01 -12.47 -1.65
N SER A 52 -0.14 -13.11 -2.43
CA SER A 52 1.31 -12.98 -2.26
C SER A 52 1.78 -11.56 -2.53
N THR A 53 1.29 -10.94 -3.60
CA THR A 53 1.57 -9.55 -3.94
C THR A 53 1.10 -8.60 -2.83
N ALA A 54 -0.10 -8.84 -2.28
CA ALA A 54 -0.66 -8.01 -1.23
C ALA A 54 0.16 -8.07 0.06
N LYS A 55 0.53 -9.28 0.52
CA LYS A 55 1.39 -9.46 1.70
C LYS A 55 2.75 -8.75 1.51
N ALA A 56 3.38 -8.94 0.35
CA ALA A 56 4.66 -8.29 0.05
C ALA A 56 4.56 -6.75 0.02
N GLN A 57 3.48 -6.18 -0.54
CA GLN A 57 3.28 -4.72 -0.53
C GLN A 57 3.10 -4.17 0.88
N ILE A 58 2.35 -4.87 1.74
CA ILE A 58 2.17 -4.49 3.15
C ILE A 58 3.50 -4.54 3.90
N GLU A 59 4.29 -5.62 3.74
CA GLU A 59 5.59 -5.76 4.40
C GLU A 59 6.56 -4.64 4.00
N LEU A 60 6.64 -4.29 2.72
CA LEU A 60 7.47 -3.19 2.23
C LEU A 60 7.03 -1.83 2.81
N VAL A 61 5.72 -1.58 2.90
CA VAL A 61 5.19 -0.35 3.51
C VAL A 61 5.52 -0.31 5.01
N ALA A 62 5.31 -1.42 5.71
CA ALA A 62 5.55 -1.52 7.14
C ALA A 62 7.03 -1.29 7.51
N GLN A 63 7.94 -1.85 6.70
CA GLN A 63 9.38 -1.60 6.81
C GLN A 63 9.71 -0.11 6.55
N GLU A 64 9.07 0.51 5.55
CA GLU A 64 9.33 1.90 5.21
C GLU A 64 8.86 2.89 6.29
N ILE A 65 7.75 2.60 6.97
CA ILE A 65 7.22 3.43 8.07
C ILE A 65 7.78 3.05 9.45
N GLY A 66 8.65 2.04 9.53
CA GLY A 66 9.39 1.67 10.75
C GLY A 66 8.54 0.97 11.82
N ILE A 67 7.54 0.19 11.42
CA ILE A 67 6.72 -0.62 12.35
C ILE A 67 7.03 -2.13 12.30
N LEU A 68 7.97 -2.51 11.42
CA LEU A 68 8.53 -3.84 11.22
C LEU A 68 10.05 -3.70 11.16
#